data_AF-A0A520GY74-F1
#
_entry.id   AF-A0A520GY74-F1
#
_cell.length_a   1.000
_cell.length_b   1.000
_cell.length_c   1.000
_cell.angle_alpha   90.00
_cell.angle_beta   90.00
_cell.angle_gamma   90.00
#
_symmetry.space_group_name_H-M   'P 1'
#
loop_
_entity.id
_entity.type
_entity.pdbx_description
1 polymer ?
#
loop_
_entity_poly.entity_id
_entity_poly.type
_entity_poly.pdbx_seq_one_letter_code
_entity_poly.pdbx_strand_id
1 'polypeptide(L)'
;TVSGQIFFASADIFADRFDLGDEARAVRIDLTHAHLWDITAVGALEEVVTKLRRHGRIVEVIGLNAASAILVDRHAPLVADPALA
;
A
#
# COMPACT_ATOMS: atom_id res chain seq x y z
N THR A 1 6.15 3.44 -8.65
CA THR A 1 6.54 4.35 -7.55
C THR A 1 5.36 5.26 -7.24
N VAL A 2 5.23 5.69 -5.98
CA VAL A 2 4.14 6.57 -5.53
C VAL A 2 4.76 7.84 -4.94
N SER A 3 4.16 8.98 -5.23
CA SER A 3 4.64 10.27 -4.74
C SER A 3 3.51 11.22 -4.40
N GLY A 4 3.72 12.10 -3.42
CA GLY A 4 2.76 13.12 -3.01
C GLY A 4 2.03 12.76 -1.71
N GLN A 5 0.87 13.39 -1.52
CA GLN A 5 0.10 13.30 -0.27
C GLN A 5 -1.10 12.40 -0.48
N ILE A 6 -1.24 11.34 0.32
CA ILE A 6 -2.38 10.43 0.29
C ILE A 6 -3.15 10.57 1.59
N PHE A 7 -4.41 10.93 1.45
CA PHE A 7 -5.36 11.17 2.52
C PHE A 7 -6.75 10.73 2.05
N PHE A 8 -7.74 10.79 2.92
CA PHE A 8 -9.11 10.36 2.67
C PHE A 8 -9.64 10.71 1.26
N ALA A 9 -9.49 11.96 0.81
CA ALA A 9 -10.04 12.41 -0.47
C ALA A 9 -9.33 11.83 -1.71
N SER A 10 -8.15 11.24 -1.54
CA SER A 10 -7.34 10.66 -2.63
C SER A 10 -7.17 9.14 -2.51
N ALA A 11 -7.76 8.51 -1.50
CA ALA A 11 -7.58 7.08 -1.21
C ALA A 11 -8.12 6.18 -2.33
N ASP A 12 -9.32 6.48 -2.83
CA ASP A 12 -9.94 5.75 -3.94
C ASP A 12 -9.12 5.91 -5.23
N ILE A 13 -8.72 7.15 -5.54
CA ILE A 13 -7.87 7.45 -6.70
C ILE A 13 -6.53 6.71 -6.60
N PHE A 14 -5.95 6.60 -5.40
CA PHE A 14 -4.73 5.83 -5.19
C PHE A 14 -4.94 4.34 -5.50
N ALA A 15 -6.02 3.74 -5.01
CA ALA A 15 -6.31 2.32 -5.23
C ALA A 15 -6.59 2.00 -6.71
N ASP A 16 -7.35 2.86 -7.41
CA ASP A 16 -7.73 2.68 -8.81
C ASP A 16 -6.55 2.77 -9.80
N ARG A 17 -5.40 3.27 -9.35
CA ARG A 17 -4.18 3.38 -10.18
C ARG A 17 -3.41 2.07 -10.30
N PHE A 18 -3.78 1.04 -9.53
CA PHE A 18 -3.16 -0.27 -9.60
C PHE A 18 -3.89 -1.17 -10.58
N ASP A 19 -3.22 -1.55 -11.67
CA ASP A 19 -3.74 -2.54 -12.60
C ASP A 19 -3.62 -3.95 -12.01
N LEU A 20 -4.76 -4.51 -11.61
CA LEU A 20 -4.84 -5.85 -11.04
C LEU A 20 -4.79 -6.96 -12.11
N GLY A 21 -4.89 -6.63 -13.40
CA GLY A 21 -4.80 -7.56 -14.52
C GLY A 21 -3.38 -7.85 -15.03
N ASP A 22 -2.39 -7.07 -14.59
CA ASP A 22 -0.97 -7.26 -14.96
C ASP A 22 -0.48 -8.68 -14.56
N GLU A 23 0.31 -9.39 -15.36
CA GLU A 23 0.78 -10.75 -15.00
C GLU A 23 2.09 -10.77 -14.18
N ALA A 24 2.57 -9.62 -13.72
CA ALA A 24 3.77 -9.51 -12.91
C ALA A 24 3.67 -10.33 -11.62
N ARG A 25 4.63 -11.25 -11.45
CA ARG A 25 4.76 -12.14 -10.28
C ARG A 25 5.16 -11.40 -9.00
N ALA A 26 5.88 -10.30 -9.12
CA ALA A 26 6.34 -9.49 -8.00
C ALA A 26 6.02 -8.02 -8.23
N VAL A 27 5.48 -7.37 -7.21
CA VAL A 27 5.10 -5.95 -7.22
C VAL A 27 5.80 -5.25 -6.08
N ARG A 28 6.48 -4.15 -6.40
CA ARG A 28 7.14 -3.28 -5.41
C ARG A 28 6.44 -1.94 -5.36
N ILE A 29 5.83 -1.64 -4.22
CA ILE A 29 5.17 -0.37 -3.94
C ILE A 29 6.15 0.52 -3.19
N ASP A 30 6.72 1.49 -3.91
CA ASP A 30 7.67 2.44 -3.36
C ASP A 30 6.98 3.73 -2.90
N LEU A 31 6.95 3.93 -1.59
CA LEU A 31 6.34 5.08 -0.92
C LEU A 31 7.37 6.11 -0.43
N THR A 32 8.64 6.00 -0.82
CA THR A 32 9.74 6.87 -0.32
C THR A 32 9.46 8.36 -0.49
N HIS A 33 8.66 8.72 -1.50
CA HIS A 33 8.26 10.10 -1.80
C HIS A 33 6.78 10.37 -1.54
N ALA A 34 6.11 9.51 -0.77
CA ALA A 34 4.70 9.59 -0.43
C ALA A 34 4.47 9.68 1.08
N HIS A 35 3.38 10.34 1.46
CA HIS A 35 2.92 10.39 2.83
C HIS A 35 1.48 9.92 2.95
N LEU A 36 1.23 8.93 3.81
CA LEU A 36 -0.11 8.54 4.25
C LEU A 36 -0.43 9.35 5.51
N TRP A 37 -1.48 10.17 5.45
CA TRP A 37 -1.82 11.13 6.51
C TRP A 37 -2.88 10.63 7.50
N ASP A 38 -3.67 9.62 7.12
CA ASP A 38 -4.78 9.13 7.92
C ASP A 38 -4.98 7.62 7.78
N ILE A 39 -5.86 7.07 8.62
CA ILE A 39 -6.21 5.65 8.62
C ILE A 39 -6.88 5.20 7.32
N THR A 40 -7.53 6.11 6.59
CA THR A 40 -8.18 5.76 5.32
C THR A 40 -7.13 5.54 4.24
N ALA A 41 -6.10 6.39 4.16
CA ALA A 41 -4.96 6.20 3.27
C ALA A 41 -4.20 4.90 3.56
N VAL A 42 -4.04 4.56 4.84
CA VAL A 42 -3.45 3.28 5.28
C VAL A 42 -4.31 2.09 4.88
N GLY A 43 -5.63 2.16 5.11
CA GLY A 43 -6.57 1.12 4.71
C GLY A 43 -6.60 0.89 3.20
N ALA A 44 -6.53 1.95 2.40
CA ALA A 44 -6.46 1.83 0.94
C ALA A 44 -5.18 1.11 0.47
N LEU A 45 -4.04 1.36 1.10
CA LEU A 45 -2.80 0.61 0.84
C LEU A 45 -2.96 -0.86 1.21
N GLU A 46 -3.54 -1.18 2.37
CA GLU A 46 -3.78 -2.56 2.78
C GLU A 46 -4.71 -3.29 1.80
N GLU A 47 -5.75 -2.63 1.32
CA GLU A 47 -6.68 -3.19 0.34
C GLU A 47 -5.97 -3.51 -0.98
N VAL A 48 -5.13 -2.59 -1.49
CA VAL A 48 -4.33 -2.82 -2.70
C VAL A 48 -3.39 -4.01 -2.51
N VAL A 49 -2.63 -4.04 -1.41
CA VAL A 49 -1.70 -5.14 -1.10
C VAL A 49 -2.46 -6.47 -1.02
N THR A 50 -3.61 -6.49 -0.36
CA THR A 50 -4.46 -7.68 -0.22
C THR A 50 -4.95 -8.18 -1.57
N LYS A 51 -5.45 -7.28 -2.44
CA LYS A 51 -5.92 -7.64 -3.78
C LYS A 51 -4.77 -8.22 -4.61
N LEU A 52 -3.63 -7.55 -4.66
CA LEU A 52 -2.46 -8.03 -5.40
C LEU A 52 -1.99 -9.41 -4.92
N ARG A 53 -1.93 -9.65 -3.61
CA ARG A 53 -1.57 -10.96 -3.04
C ARG A 53 -2.60 -12.05 -3.36
N ARG A 54 -3.90 -11.73 -3.32
CA ARG A 54 -4.97 -12.67 -3.74
C ARG A 54 -4.85 -13.05 -5.22
N HIS A 55 -4.29 -12.18 -6.05
CA HIS A 55 -3.93 -12.49 -7.43
C HIS A 55 -2.60 -13.26 -7.58
N GLY A 56 -2.05 -13.80 -6.48
CA GLY A 56 -0.85 -14.64 -6.48
C GLY A 56 0.46 -13.87 -6.59
N ARG A 57 0.44 -12.55 -6.38
CA ARG A 57 1.62 -11.69 -6.51
C ARG A 57 2.36 -11.57 -5.19
N ILE A 58 3.68 -11.57 -5.26
CA ILE A 58 4.54 -11.22 -4.13
C ILE A 58 4.61 -9.70 -4.05
N VAL A 59 4.17 -9.12 -2.93
CA VAL A 59 4.10 -7.66 -2.77
C VAL A 59 5.07 -7.19 -1.71
N GLU A 60 6.01 -6.33 -2.10
CA GLU A 60 6.94 -5.63 -1.22
C GLU A 60 6.53 -4.15 -1.12
N VAL A 61 6.37 -3.64 0.08
CA VAL A 61 6.15 -2.20 0.34
C VAL A 61 7.40 -1.64 0.98
N ILE A 62 7.93 -0.55 0.42
CA ILE A 62 9.12 0.13 0.94
C ILE A 62 8.87 1.63 1.09
N GLY A 63 9.75 2.30 1.84
CA GLY A 63 9.73 3.76 1.94
C GLY A 63 8.57 4.33 2.75
N LEU A 64 7.92 3.52 3.60
CA LEU A 64 6.99 4.04 4.61
C LEU A 64 7.75 5.02 5.52
N ASN A 65 7.36 6.28 5.48
CA ASN A 65 7.92 7.30 6.36
C ASN A 65 7.48 7.03 7.83
N ALA A 66 8.18 7.63 8.80
CA ALA A 66 7.95 7.37 10.22
C ALA A 66 6.52 7.67 10.72
N ALA A 67 5.86 8.69 10.16
CA ALA A 67 4.48 9.04 10.53
C ALA A 67 3.48 8.00 10.00
N SER A 68 3.66 7.56 8.76
CA SER A 68 2.85 6.50 8.14
C SER A 68 3.15 5.13 8.73
N ALA A 69 4.38 4.86 9.18
CA ALA A 69 4.78 3.59 9.78
C ALA A 69 4.00 3.29 11.08
N ILE A 70 3.75 4.29 11.93
CA ILE A 70 2.95 4.14 13.15
C ILE A 70 1.50 3.78 12.83
N LEU A 71 0.93 4.42 11.80
CA LEU A 71 -0.45 4.15 11.37
C LEU A 71 -0.57 2.75 10.76
N VAL A 72 0.39 2.37 9.90
CA VAL A 72 0.43 1.05 9.27
C VAL A 72 0.60 -0.06 10.30
N ASP A 73 1.54 0.08 11.24
CA ASP A 73 1.79 -0.91 12.29
C ASP A 73 0.52 -1.22 13.11
N ARG A 74 -0.28 -0.19 13.39
CA ARG A 74 -1.50 -0.34 14.19
C ARG A 74 -2.74 -0.76 13.40
N HIS A 75 -2.83 -0.39 12.13
CA HIS A 75 -4.08 -0.46 11.37
C HIS A 75 -4.00 -1.25 10.06
N ALA A 76 -2.82 -1.69 9.64
CA ALA A 76 -2.61 -2.44 8.40
C ALA A 76 -1.55 -3.55 8.57
N PRO A 77 -1.80 -4.58 9.39
CA PRO A 77 -0.81 -5.62 9.72
C PRO A 77 -0.32 -6.40 8.49
N LEU A 78 -1.13 -6.52 7.44
CA LEU A 78 -0.74 -7.22 6.22
C LEU A 78 0.31 -6.44 5.41
N VAL A 79 0.35 -5.11 5.55
CA VAL A 79 1.35 -4.26 4.90
C VAL A 79 2.70 -4.39 5.62
N ALA A 80 2.69 -4.53 6.95
CA ALA A 80 3.89 -4.60 7.77
C ALA A 80 4.63 -5.94 7.66
N ASP A 81 3.92 -7.05 7.45
CA ASP A 81 4.51 -8.38 7.39
C ASP A 81 4.44 -8.97 5.95
N PRO A 82 5.58 -9.12 5.26
CA PRO A 82 5.63 -9.78 3.96
C PRO A 82 5.44 -11.31 4.03
N ALA A 83 5.50 -11.93 5.21
CA ALA A 83 5.38 -13.38 5.41
C ALA A 83 3.95 -13.85 5.73
N LEU A 84 3.01 -12.95 6.01
CA LEU A 84 1.60 -13.27 6.32
C LEU A 84 0.72 -13.51 5.06
N ALA A 85 1.34 -13.82 3.91
CA ALA A 85 0.66 -14.02 2.61
C ALA A 85 0.42 -15.49 2.30
#